data_AF-X6N3L4-F1
#
_entry.id   AF-X6N3L4-F1
#
_cell.length_a   1.000
_cell.length_b   1.000
_cell.length_c   1.000
_cell.angle_alpha   90.00
_cell.angle_beta   90.00
_cell.angle_gamma   90.00
#
_symmetry.space_group_name_H-M   'P 1'
#
loop_
_entity.id
_entity.type
_entity.pdbx_description
1 polymer ?
#
loop_
_entity_poly.entity_id
_entity_poly.type
_entity_poly.pdbx_seq_one_letter_code
_entity_poly.pdbx_strand_id
1 'polypeptide(L)'
;MANEQDFLDKKIQEVASSSALNKYYIFANDLINNLLDKKKRASHDTECVFGCIYGATLSGCVQKKLAIPNVSCGYLVFLHHLKKKDLIGRNTDLLQQKHKNILEWIEQCIEKMKKQGTHTIVRRHSESSLRIKWKGVEYHIVIACTFSKRQYCEFHYTQQNVHVYPFSSEQLQMAANDLIDEAPIHQRYIKQMSRANKAWTKFLEKNMSASLSLLRVYYMREELVGKNTRSAIMFLKMWQHYQVKDKKHLSNNSLEIICVHLFDQLKNKSQPNLTIFSFDIIEEFFKFVAQFKKPISEVLSVEWPYQDKYLLHSEDVKNFKRTLNPGSI
;
A
#
# COMPACT_ATOMS: atom_id res chain seq x y z
N MET A 1 38.93 -0.13 6.47
CA MET A 1 37.65 -0.45 7.14
C MET A 1 36.57 -0.30 6.09
N ALA A 2 35.77 -1.35 5.82
CA ALA A 2 34.61 -1.19 4.95
C ALA A 2 33.65 -0.20 5.61
N ASN A 3 33.18 0.80 4.86
CA ASN A 3 32.20 1.78 5.33
C ASN A 3 30.96 1.01 5.82
N GLU A 4 30.50 1.27 7.05
CA GLU A 4 29.34 0.59 7.63
C GLU A 4 28.10 0.72 6.75
N GLN A 5 27.98 1.84 6.02
CA GLN A 5 26.94 2.07 5.02
C GLN A 5 27.03 1.05 3.86
N ASP A 6 28.22 0.77 3.35
CA ASP A 6 28.42 -0.18 2.25
C ASP A 6 28.09 -1.60 2.69
N PHE A 7 28.42 -1.95 3.94
CA PHE A 7 28.03 -3.23 4.52
C PHE A 7 26.51 -3.37 4.63
N LEU A 8 25.82 -2.34 5.14
CA LEU A 8 24.36 -2.32 5.23
C LEU A 8 23.72 -2.47 3.85
N ASP A 9 24.17 -1.70 2.87
CA ASP A 9 23.61 -1.73 1.51
C ASP A 9 23.80 -3.11 0.87
N LYS A 10 24.98 -3.72 1.03
CA LYS A 10 25.24 -5.08 0.55
C LYS A 10 24.30 -6.09 1.21
N LYS A 11 24.10 -6.00 2.53
CA LYS A 11 23.19 -6.90 3.27
C LYS A 11 21.74 -6.72 2.83
N ILE A 12 21.29 -5.50 2.59
CA ILE A 12 19.94 -5.23 2.09
C ILE A 12 19.78 -5.81 0.68
N GLN A 13 20.78 -5.67 -0.19
CA GLN A 13 20.75 -6.23 -1.54
C GLN A 13 20.71 -7.75 -1.56
N GLU A 14 21.45 -8.42 -0.65
CA GLU A 14 21.39 -9.88 -0.45
C GLU A 14 19.98 -10.34 -0.06
N VAL A 15 19.32 -9.60 0.84
CA VAL A 15 17.97 -9.94 1.35
C VAL A 15 16.87 -9.62 0.34
N ALA A 16 16.92 -8.45 -0.31
CA ALA A 16 15.87 -7.93 -1.19
C ALA A 16 16.18 -8.17 -2.68
N SER A 17 16.71 -9.35 -3.02
CA SER A 17 17.06 -9.69 -4.39
C SER A 17 15.89 -9.53 -5.36
N SER A 18 16.19 -9.06 -6.57
CA SER A 18 15.20 -8.82 -7.64
C SER A 18 14.42 -10.09 -7.99
N SER A 19 15.06 -11.26 -7.96
CA SER A 19 14.43 -12.55 -8.21
C SER A 19 13.36 -12.91 -7.17
N ALA A 20 13.59 -12.61 -5.89
CA ALA A 20 12.62 -12.83 -4.83
C ALA A 20 11.41 -11.89 -4.95
N LEU A 21 11.63 -10.63 -5.33
CA LEU A 21 10.55 -9.66 -5.59
C LEU A 21 9.73 -10.05 -6.82
N ASN A 22 10.37 -10.57 -7.87
CA ASN A 22 9.69 -10.96 -9.10
C ASN A 22 8.63 -12.05 -8.87
N LYS A 23 8.85 -12.93 -7.88
CA LYS A 23 7.86 -13.97 -7.50
C LYS A 23 6.51 -13.37 -7.12
N TYR A 24 6.47 -12.18 -6.52
CA TYR A 24 5.20 -11.53 -6.18
C TYR A 24 4.39 -11.18 -7.42
N TYR A 25 5.02 -10.72 -8.50
CA TYR A 25 4.31 -10.40 -9.74
C TYR A 25 3.90 -11.67 -10.49
N ILE A 26 4.80 -12.65 -10.60
CA ILE A 26 4.51 -13.93 -11.26
C ILE A 26 3.30 -14.60 -10.62
N PHE A 27 3.32 -14.76 -9.29
CA PHE A 27 2.25 -15.44 -8.58
C PHE A 27 0.96 -14.62 -8.45
N ALA A 28 1.05 -13.29 -8.47
CA ALA A 28 -0.15 -12.45 -8.55
C ALA A 28 -0.82 -12.56 -9.92
N ASN A 29 -0.06 -12.53 -11.01
CA ASN A 29 -0.60 -12.74 -12.36
C ASN A 29 -1.21 -14.14 -12.51
N ASP A 30 -0.54 -15.17 -12.01
CA ASP A 30 -1.09 -16.53 -11.95
C ASP A 30 -2.44 -16.57 -11.22
N LEU A 31 -2.55 -15.96 -10.05
CA LEU A 31 -3.83 -15.84 -9.33
C LEU A 31 -4.89 -15.09 -10.17
N ILE A 32 -4.55 -13.94 -10.74
CA ILE A 32 -5.48 -13.12 -11.52
C ILE A 32 -5.99 -13.88 -12.74
N ASN A 33 -5.10 -14.55 -13.49
CA ASN A 33 -5.47 -15.37 -14.64
C ASN A 33 -6.46 -16.47 -14.25
N ASN A 34 -6.19 -17.16 -13.15
CA ASN A 34 -7.11 -18.18 -12.63
C ASN A 34 -8.48 -17.58 -12.28
N LEU A 35 -8.53 -16.39 -11.66
CA LEU A 35 -9.79 -15.69 -11.37
C LEU A 35 -10.52 -15.27 -12.65
N LEU A 36 -9.80 -14.75 -13.66
CA LEU A 36 -10.38 -14.35 -14.94
C LEU A 36 -10.94 -15.55 -15.71
N ASP A 37 -10.29 -16.71 -15.67
CA ASP A 37 -10.79 -17.93 -16.29
C ASP A 37 -12.04 -18.45 -15.58
N LYS A 38 -12.11 -18.36 -14.25
CA LYS A 38 -13.34 -18.67 -13.50
C LYS A 38 -14.47 -17.70 -13.85
N LYS A 39 -14.17 -16.41 -14.00
CA LYS A 39 -15.15 -15.40 -14.46
C LYS A 39 -15.72 -15.76 -15.83
N LYS A 40 -14.88 -16.09 -16.82
CA LYS A 40 -15.30 -16.49 -18.17
C LYS A 40 -16.25 -17.71 -18.15
N ARG A 41 -15.96 -18.70 -17.30
CA ARG A 41 -16.83 -19.88 -17.16
C ARG A 41 -18.14 -19.56 -16.46
N ALA A 42 -18.14 -18.67 -15.46
CA ALA A 42 -19.33 -18.29 -14.72
C ALA A 42 -20.29 -17.39 -15.51
N SER A 43 -19.78 -16.56 -16.43
CA SER A 43 -20.60 -15.65 -17.26
C SER A 43 -21.57 -16.34 -18.22
N HIS A 44 -21.49 -17.67 -18.38
CA HIS A 44 -22.43 -18.43 -19.19
C HIS A 44 -23.74 -18.78 -18.45
N ASP A 45 -23.76 -18.71 -17.10
CA ASP A 45 -24.92 -19.15 -16.29
C ASP A 45 -25.57 -18.03 -15.45
N THR A 46 -24.84 -16.98 -15.05
CA THR A 46 -25.37 -15.81 -14.30
C THR A 46 -24.42 -14.61 -14.37
N GLU A 47 -24.91 -13.39 -14.07
CA GLU A 47 -24.07 -12.19 -13.97
C GLU A 47 -23.03 -12.35 -12.85
N CYS A 48 -21.79 -12.62 -13.22
CA CYS A 48 -20.69 -12.82 -12.27
C CYS A 48 -20.41 -11.53 -11.50
N VAL A 49 -20.39 -11.59 -10.16
CA VAL A 49 -20.12 -10.44 -9.27
C VAL A 49 -18.72 -9.82 -9.53
N PHE A 50 -17.74 -10.64 -9.92
CA PHE A 50 -16.41 -10.16 -10.33
C PHE A 50 -16.40 -9.50 -11.73
N GLY A 51 -17.53 -9.53 -12.43
CA GLY A 51 -17.77 -8.92 -13.74
C GLY A 51 -17.41 -7.44 -13.79
N CYS A 52 -17.67 -6.71 -12.69
CA CYS A 52 -17.45 -5.28 -12.58
C CYS A 52 -16.00 -4.86 -12.30
N ILE A 53 -15.10 -5.80 -11.99
CA ILE A 53 -13.67 -5.51 -11.82
C ILE A 53 -13.06 -5.33 -13.20
N TYR A 54 -12.48 -4.16 -13.46
CA TYR A 54 -11.89 -3.82 -14.75
C TYR A 54 -10.37 -4.08 -14.81
N GLY A 55 -9.72 -4.15 -13.65
CA GLY A 55 -8.28 -4.21 -13.57
C GLY A 55 -7.75 -4.54 -12.17
N ALA A 56 -6.43 -4.61 -12.07
CA ALA A 56 -5.73 -4.84 -10.81
C ALA A 56 -4.37 -4.13 -10.78
N THR A 57 -3.85 -3.91 -9.58
CA THR A 57 -2.47 -3.44 -9.40
C THR A 57 -1.84 -4.07 -8.16
N LEU A 58 -0.53 -4.32 -8.22
CA LEU A 58 0.27 -4.65 -7.05
C LEU A 58 0.88 -3.35 -6.52
N SER A 59 0.67 -3.08 -5.24
CA SER A 59 1.06 -1.85 -4.57
C SER A 59 1.83 -2.17 -3.28
N GLY A 60 1.97 -1.19 -2.38
CA GLY A 60 2.62 -1.36 -1.09
C GLY A 60 4.12 -1.65 -1.20
N CYS A 61 4.65 -2.50 -0.32
CA CYS A 61 6.10 -2.70 -0.19
C CYS A 61 6.74 -3.26 -1.46
N VAL A 62 6.03 -4.11 -2.22
CA VAL A 62 6.57 -4.73 -3.44
C VAL A 62 6.81 -3.68 -4.53
N GLN A 63 5.80 -2.86 -4.84
CA GLN A 63 5.91 -1.81 -5.86
C GLN A 63 6.86 -0.67 -5.45
N LYS A 64 6.97 -0.42 -4.13
CA LYS A 64 8.00 0.47 -3.55
C LYS A 64 9.42 -0.07 -3.64
N LYS A 65 9.61 -1.35 -4.00
CA LYS A 65 10.90 -2.06 -3.89
C LYS A 65 11.44 -2.05 -2.44
N LEU A 66 10.55 -2.09 -1.45
CA LEU A 66 10.84 -2.11 0.00
C LEU A 66 10.31 -3.40 0.66
N ALA A 67 10.13 -4.46 -0.14
CA ALA A 67 9.64 -5.74 0.36
C ALA A 67 10.82 -6.62 0.80
N ILE A 68 10.69 -7.19 1.98
CA ILE A 68 11.60 -8.19 2.53
C ILE A 68 10.95 -9.56 2.27
N PRO A 69 11.60 -10.48 1.54
CA PRO A 69 11.05 -11.80 1.26
C PRO A 69 10.65 -12.55 2.54
N ASN A 70 9.56 -13.32 2.48
CA ASN A 70 8.97 -14.06 3.61
C ASN A 70 8.45 -13.21 4.80
N VAL A 71 8.71 -11.90 4.79
CA VAL A 71 8.27 -10.95 5.83
C VAL A 71 7.15 -10.05 5.31
N SER A 72 7.33 -9.51 4.10
CA SER A 72 6.36 -8.62 3.47
C SER A 72 5.21 -9.41 2.83
N CYS A 73 4.09 -8.71 2.62
CA CYS A 73 2.98 -9.20 1.80
C CYS A 73 2.84 -8.33 0.54
N GLY A 74 2.34 -8.93 -0.54
CA GLY A 74 1.92 -8.20 -1.73
C GLY A 74 0.57 -7.55 -1.49
N TYR A 75 0.46 -6.24 -1.69
CA TYR A 75 -0.81 -5.53 -1.57
C TYR A 75 -1.50 -5.52 -2.94
N LEU A 76 -2.41 -6.47 -3.17
CA LEU A 76 -3.08 -6.68 -4.45
C LEU A 76 -4.44 -5.97 -4.44
N VAL A 77 -4.57 -4.93 -5.26
CA VAL A 77 -5.76 -4.08 -5.32
C VAL A 77 -6.52 -4.39 -6.61
N PHE A 78 -7.76 -4.87 -6.49
CA PHE A 78 -8.68 -5.01 -7.62
C PHE A 78 -9.52 -3.75 -7.78
N LEU A 79 -9.69 -3.28 -9.02
CA LEU A 79 -10.27 -1.98 -9.32
C LEU A 79 -11.68 -2.11 -9.91
N HIS A 80 -12.62 -1.39 -9.30
CA HIS A 80 -14.00 -1.26 -9.74
C HIS A 80 -14.29 0.20 -10.12
N HIS A 81 -14.79 0.44 -11.33
CA HIS A 81 -15.13 1.79 -11.77
C HIS A 81 -16.54 2.16 -11.31
N LEU A 82 -16.65 3.19 -10.47
CA LEU A 82 -17.91 3.79 -10.07
C LEU A 82 -18.37 4.81 -11.10
N LYS A 83 -19.59 4.60 -11.63
CA LYS A 83 -20.24 5.62 -12.44
C LYS A 83 -20.88 6.63 -11.49
N LYS A 84 -20.89 7.93 -11.86
CA LYS A 84 -21.47 9.00 -11.03
C LYS A 84 -22.91 8.69 -10.57
N LYS A 85 -23.70 8.02 -11.41
CA LYS A 85 -25.07 7.59 -11.10
C LYS A 85 -25.16 6.57 -9.94
N ASP A 86 -24.11 5.79 -9.72
CA ASP A 86 -24.06 4.78 -8.64
C ASP A 86 -23.97 5.43 -7.24
N LEU A 87 -23.71 6.74 -7.20
CA LEU A 87 -23.59 7.55 -5.99
C LEU A 87 -24.84 8.42 -5.74
N ILE A 88 -25.81 8.40 -6.66
CA ILE A 88 -27.07 9.14 -6.52
C ILE A 88 -28.05 8.26 -5.74
N GLY A 89 -28.55 8.75 -4.59
CA GLY A 89 -29.69 8.14 -3.88
C GLY A 89 -29.35 7.19 -2.71
N ARG A 90 -28.41 7.53 -1.81
CA ARG A 90 -28.07 6.73 -0.60
C ARG A 90 -27.78 5.24 -0.87
N ASN A 91 -27.38 4.89 -2.09
CA ASN A 91 -27.11 3.50 -2.49
C ASN A 91 -25.77 2.96 -1.97
N THR A 92 -25.28 3.54 -0.88
CA THR A 92 -23.97 3.28 -0.33
C THR A 92 -23.93 1.86 0.25
N ASP A 93 -24.97 1.39 0.94
CA ASP A 93 -24.99 0.04 1.51
C ASP A 93 -24.83 -1.05 0.44
N LEU A 94 -25.34 -0.81 -0.78
CA LEU A 94 -25.08 -1.68 -1.93
C LEU A 94 -23.60 -1.71 -2.33
N LEU A 95 -22.87 -0.60 -2.18
CA LEU A 95 -21.45 -0.54 -2.52
C LEU A 95 -20.58 -1.34 -1.54
N GLN A 96 -20.85 -1.20 -0.24
CA GLN A 96 -20.19 -2.01 0.80
C GLN A 96 -20.50 -3.48 0.60
N GLN A 97 -21.77 -3.82 0.37
CA GLN A 97 -22.17 -5.20 0.11
C GLN A 97 -21.52 -5.74 -1.16
N LYS A 98 -21.40 -4.92 -2.22
CA LYS A 98 -20.73 -5.31 -3.46
C LYS A 98 -19.25 -5.62 -3.22
N HIS A 99 -18.53 -4.80 -2.44
CA HIS A 99 -17.14 -5.09 -2.06
C HIS A 99 -17.02 -6.44 -1.34
N LYS A 100 -17.90 -6.68 -0.37
CA LYS A 100 -17.95 -7.93 0.39
C LYS A 100 -18.23 -9.13 -0.52
N ASN A 101 -19.24 -9.05 -1.38
CA ASN A 101 -19.59 -10.12 -2.32
C ASN A 101 -18.45 -10.44 -3.30
N ILE A 102 -17.70 -9.42 -3.76
CA ILE A 102 -16.52 -9.63 -4.62
C ILE A 102 -15.42 -10.37 -3.86
N LEU A 103 -15.13 -9.98 -2.62
CA LEU A 103 -14.11 -10.65 -1.79
C LEU A 103 -14.51 -12.09 -1.47
N GLU A 104 -15.76 -12.33 -1.10
CA GLU A 104 -16.31 -13.67 -0.88
C GLU A 104 -16.22 -14.53 -2.15
N TRP A 105 -16.51 -13.95 -3.32
CA TRP A 105 -16.36 -14.66 -4.59
C TRP A 105 -14.89 -15.04 -4.88
N ILE A 106 -13.94 -14.12 -4.63
CA ILE A 106 -12.50 -14.41 -4.76
C ILE A 106 -12.09 -15.52 -3.80
N GLU A 107 -12.52 -15.46 -2.54
CA GLU A 107 -12.23 -16.47 -1.52
C GLU A 107 -12.76 -17.85 -1.94
N GLN A 108 -14.01 -17.93 -2.38
CA GLN A 108 -14.61 -19.16 -2.89
C GLN A 108 -13.85 -19.73 -4.09
N CYS A 109 -13.42 -18.87 -5.02
CA CYS A 109 -12.60 -19.30 -6.15
C CYS A 109 -11.27 -19.90 -5.67
N ILE A 110 -10.61 -19.25 -4.72
CA ILE A 110 -9.34 -19.70 -4.15
C ILE A 110 -9.50 -21.04 -3.42
N GLU A 111 -10.54 -21.21 -2.60
CA GLU A 111 -10.81 -22.47 -1.89
C GLU A 111 -11.13 -23.61 -2.87
N LYS A 112 -11.82 -23.32 -3.99
CA LYS A 112 -12.00 -24.30 -5.07
C LYS A 112 -10.68 -24.69 -5.72
N MET A 113 -9.77 -23.74 -5.96
CA MET A 113 -8.44 -24.02 -6.53
C MET A 113 -7.56 -24.84 -5.57
N LYS A 114 -7.66 -24.58 -4.26
CA LYS A 114 -6.97 -25.37 -3.24
C LYS A 114 -7.37 -26.84 -3.25
N LYS A 115 -8.67 -27.13 -3.39
CA LYS A 115 -9.17 -28.52 -3.54
C LYS A 115 -8.65 -29.21 -4.81
N GLN A 116 -8.20 -28.44 -5.81
CA GLN A 116 -7.65 -28.92 -7.07
C GLN A 116 -6.12 -29.11 -7.04
N GLY A 117 -5.49 -29.03 -5.87
CA GLY A 117 -4.06 -29.33 -5.68
C GLY A 117 -3.15 -28.12 -5.57
N THR A 118 -3.67 -26.89 -5.55
CA THR A 118 -2.84 -25.69 -5.35
C THR A 118 -2.49 -25.54 -3.87
N HIS A 119 -1.19 -25.44 -3.55
CA HIS A 119 -0.72 -25.12 -2.19
C HIS A 119 -1.11 -23.69 -1.80
N THR A 120 -2.31 -23.54 -1.26
CA THR A 120 -2.88 -22.25 -0.85
C THR A 120 -3.43 -22.32 0.57
N ILE A 121 -3.12 -21.29 1.36
CA ILE A 121 -3.65 -21.12 2.71
C ILE A 121 -4.39 -19.78 2.76
N VAL A 122 -5.72 -19.81 2.93
CA VAL A 122 -6.47 -18.63 3.34
C VAL A 122 -6.20 -18.40 4.82
N ARG A 123 -5.62 -17.25 5.17
CA ARG A 123 -5.12 -16.97 6.53
C ARG A 123 -6.07 -16.11 7.35
N ARG A 124 -6.76 -15.15 6.73
CA ARG A 124 -7.66 -14.23 7.44
C ARG A 124 -8.62 -13.53 6.48
N HIS A 125 -9.89 -13.51 6.84
CA HIS A 125 -10.91 -12.70 6.20
C HIS A 125 -11.29 -11.53 7.12
N SER A 126 -11.38 -10.32 6.57
CA SER A 126 -12.12 -9.21 7.17
C SER A 126 -13.08 -8.66 6.12
N GLU A 127 -14.09 -7.92 6.54
CA GLU A 127 -15.10 -7.36 5.63
C GLU A 127 -14.52 -6.51 4.49
N SER A 128 -13.31 -5.96 4.67
CA SER A 128 -12.66 -5.09 3.70
C SER A 128 -11.45 -5.69 3.02
N SER A 129 -11.04 -6.93 3.37
CA SER A 129 -9.85 -7.52 2.80
C SER A 129 -9.68 -9.01 3.04
N LEU A 130 -8.99 -9.68 2.12
CA LEU A 130 -8.65 -11.10 2.20
C LEU A 130 -7.13 -11.28 2.28
N ARG A 131 -6.63 -12.01 3.28
CA ARG A 131 -5.21 -12.36 3.41
C ARG A 131 -5.01 -13.83 3.06
N ILE A 132 -4.18 -14.08 2.05
CA ILE A 132 -3.90 -15.42 1.53
C ILE A 132 -2.40 -15.68 1.46
N LYS A 133 -2.01 -16.94 1.48
CA LYS A 133 -0.68 -17.40 1.03
C LYS A 133 -0.87 -18.22 -0.24
N TRP A 134 -0.51 -17.63 -1.37
CA TRP A 134 -0.62 -18.23 -2.71
C TRP A 134 0.77 -18.66 -3.18
N LYS A 135 0.96 -19.97 -3.41
CA LYS A 135 2.26 -20.54 -3.87
C LYS A 135 3.45 -20.08 -3.02
N GLY A 136 3.26 -20.01 -1.70
CA GLY A 136 4.31 -19.61 -0.76
C GLY A 136 4.41 -18.10 -0.49
N VAL A 137 3.82 -17.25 -1.32
CA VAL A 137 3.84 -15.79 -1.18
C VAL A 137 2.55 -15.29 -0.54
N GLU A 138 2.68 -14.36 0.40
CA GLU A 138 1.53 -13.79 1.08
C GLU A 138 0.99 -12.56 0.35
N TYR A 139 -0.33 -12.49 0.19
CA TYR A 139 -1.03 -11.36 -0.38
C TYR A 139 -2.10 -10.84 0.55
N HIS A 140 -2.24 -9.52 0.57
CA HIS A 140 -3.37 -8.80 1.12
C HIS A 140 -4.19 -8.25 -0.04
N ILE A 141 -5.35 -8.87 -0.28
CA ILE A 141 -6.25 -8.55 -1.37
C ILE A 141 -7.31 -7.57 -0.87
N VAL A 142 -7.51 -6.50 -1.63
CA VAL A 142 -8.52 -5.47 -1.37
C VAL A 142 -9.24 -5.09 -2.66
N ILE A 143 -10.47 -4.59 -2.52
CA ILE A 143 -11.23 -4.01 -3.61
C ILE A 143 -11.24 -2.49 -3.44
N ALA A 144 -10.90 -1.76 -4.50
CA ALA A 144 -10.95 -0.31 -4.54
C ALA A 144 -11.88 0.17 -5.64
N CYS A 145 -12.79 1.06 -5.26
CA CYS A 145 -13.60 1.84 -6.16
C CYS A 145 -12.86 3.08 -6.62
N THR A 146 -12.86 3.29 -7.93
CA THR A 146 -12.29 4.46 -8.61
C THR A 146 -13.39 5.24 -9.33
N PHE A 147 -13.25 6.55 -9.41
CA PHE A 147 -14.11 7.46 -10.17
C PHE A 147 -13.70 7.53 -11.65
N SER A 148 -12.43 7.27 -11.93
CA SER A 148 -11.88 7.15 -13.28
C SER A 148 -11.33 5.74 -13.52
N LYS A 149 -11.44 5.25 -14.75
CA LYS A 149 -10.72 4.03 -15.15
C LYS A 149 -9.25 4.35 -15.34
N ARG A 150 -8.39 3.49 -14.81
CA ARG A 150 -6.93 3.62 -14.94
C ARG A 150 -6.45 2.63 -15.98
N GLN A 151 -6.22 3.13 -17.19
CA GLN A 151 -5.88 2.31 -18.35
C GLN A 151 -4.68 1.40 -18.06
N TYR A 152 -3.65 1.92 -17.40
CA TYR A 152 -2.43 1.18 -17.00
C TYR A 152 -2.63 0.09 -15.93
N CYS A 153 -3.85 -0.14 -15.46
CA CYS A 153 -4.18 -1.24 -14.55
C CYS A 153 -5.24 -2.19 -15.14
N GLU A 154 -5.74 -1.94 -16.36
CA GLU A 154 -6.78 -2.77 -16.95
C GLU A 154 -6.25 -4.16 -17.31
N PHE A 155 -7.09 -5.19 -17.17
CA PHE A 155 -6.66 -6.56 -17.45
C PHE A 155 -6.18 -6.78 -18.89
N HIS A 156 -6.59 -5.93 -19.82
CA HIS A 156 -6.21 -6.01 -21.23
C HIS A 156 -5.16 -4.96 -21.64
N TYR A 157 -4.59 -4.22 -20.68
CA TYR A 157 -3.61 -3.18 -20.97
C TYR A 157 -2.29 -3.74 -21.51
N THR A 158 -1.76 -4.76 -20.84
CA THR A 158 -0.56 -5.49 -21.28
C THR A 158 -0.93 -6.76 -22.03
N GLN A 159 -0.09 -7.15 -22.98
CA GLN A 159 -0.24 -8.42 -23.71
C GLN A 159 0.13 -9.62 -22.80
N GLN A 160 -0.21 -10.84 -23.23
CA GLN A 160 0.31 -12.10 -22.67
C GLN A 160 -0.08 -12.46 -21.22
N ASN A 161 -1.34 -12.26 -20.81
CA ASN A 161 -1.81 -12.68 -19.47
C ASN A 161 -1.03 -12.05 -18.30
N VAL A 162 -0.39 -10.91 -18.56
CA VAL A 162 0.20 -10.04 -17.54
C VAL A 162 -0.81 -8.95 -17.24
N HIS A 163 -1.08 -8.73 -15.96
CA HIS A 163 -2.08 -7.80 -15.43
C HIS A 163 -1.50 -6.91 -14.33
N VAL A 164 -0.48 -7.39 -13.62
CA VAL A 164 0.26 -6.60 -12.63
C VAL A 164 1.75 -6.72 -12.90
N TYR A 165 2.46 -5.60 -12.85
CA TYR A 165 3.88 -5.52 -13.19
C TYR A 165 4.57 -4.38 -12.40
N PRO A 166 5.90 -4.45 -12.22
CA PRO A 166 6.64 -3.38 -11.57
C PRO A 166 6.62 -2.14 -12.47
N PHE A 167 6.13 -1.01 -11.96
CA PHE A 167 6.10 0.23 -12.73
C PHE A 167 7.51 0.80 -12.85
N SER A 168 7.85 1.23 -14.06
CA SER A 168 8.96 2.16 -14.29
C SER A 168 8.70 3.47 -13.55
N SER A 169 9.74 4.29 -13.38
CA SER A 169 9.61 5.56 -12.68
C SER A 169 8.71 6.54 -13.46
N GLU A 170 8.77 6.50 -14.80
CA GLU A 170 7.86 7.24 -15.70
C GLU A 170 6.40 6.75 -15.58
N GLN A 171 6.16 5.44 -15.64
CA GLN A 171 4.81 4.87 -15.49
C GLN A 171 4.20 5.23 -14.13
N LEU A 172 5.01 5.19 -13.08
CA LEU A 172 4.58 5.53 -11.74
C LEU A 172 4.32 7.03 -11.56
N GLN A 173 5.08 7.88 -12.24
CA GLN A 173 4.81 9.33 -12.28
C GLN A 173 3.52 9.65 -13.02
N MET A 174 3.28 9.03 -14.19
CA MET A 174 2.01 9.17 -14.90
C MET A 174 0.83 8.72 -14.03
N ALA A 175 0.94 7.54 -13.41
CA ALA A 175 -0.06 7.07 -12.48
C ALA A 175 -0.25 8.04 -11.30
N ALA A 176 0.83 8.59 -10.73
CA ALA A 176 0.74 9.54 -9.62
C ALA A 176 -0.03 10.80 -10.01
N ASN A 177 0.20 11.37 -11.20
CA ASN A 177 -0.51 12.54 -11.69
C ASN A 177 -2.03 12.28 -11.77
N ASP A 178 -2.44 11.16 -12.39
CA ASP A 178 -3.85 10.78 -12.48
C ASP A 178 -4.50 10.61 -11.09
N LEU A 179 -3.74 10.04 -10.14
CA LEU A 179 -4.21 9.80 -8.77
C LEU A 179 -4.30 11.08 -7.94
N ILE A 180 -3.42 12.06 -8.19
CA ILE A 180 -3.49 13.40 -7.59
C ILE A 180 -4.77 14.10 -8.04
N ASP A 181 -5.12 14.02 -9.33
CA ASP A 181 -6.35 14.62 -9.86
C ASP A 181 -7.62 13.95 -9.31
N GLU A 182 -7.56 12.64 -9.04
CA GLU A 182 -8.69 11.87 -8.49
C GLU A 182 -8.87 12.08 -6.97
N ALA A 183 -7.79 12.41 -6.23
CA ALA A 183 -7.81 12.51 -4.77
C ALA A 183 -8.86 13.50 -4.20
N PRO A 184 -9.02 14.72 -4.73
CA PRO A 184 -10.05 15.66 -4.27
C PRO A 184 -11.47 15.11 -4.39
N ILE A 185 -11.73 14.25 -5.38
CA ILE A 185 -13.05 13.63 -5.56
C ILE A 185 -13.35 12.72 -4.37
N HIS A 186 -12.42 11.85 -4.00
CA HIS A 186 -12.57 10.99 -2.82
C HIS A 186 -12.74 11.81 -1.53
N GLN A 187 -11.91 12.84 -1.31
CA GLN A 187 -11.98 13.72 -0.13
C GLN A 187 -13.35 14.39 -0.01
N ARG A 188 -13.89 14.90 -1.12
CA ARG A 188 -15.22 15.51 -1.15
C ARG A 188 -16.31 14.53 -0.70
N TYR A 189 -16.29 13.29 -1.17
CA TYR A 189 -17.28 12.29 -0.75
C TYR A 189 -17.12 11.87 0.72
N ILE A 190 -15.89 11.70 1.20
CA ILE A 190 -15.62 11.43 2.62
C ILE A 190 -16.19 12.56 3.50
N LYS A 191 -15.94 13.83 3.13
CA LYS A 191 -16.43 15.01 3.85
C LYS A 191 -17.94 15.16 3.81
N GLN A 192 -18.59 14.80 2.70
CA GLN A 192 -20.04 14.80 2.60
C GLN A 192 -20.66 13.74 3.53
N MET A 193 -20.06 12.55 3.61
CA MET A 193 -20.58 11.45 4.42
C MET A 193 -20.21 11.54 5.90
N SER A 194 -19.13 12.22 6.28
CA SER A 194 -18.69 12.37 7.68
C SER A 194 -19.70 13.05 8.58
N ARG A 195 -20.57 13.88 8.01
CA ARG A 195 -21.67 14.53 8.72
C ARG A 195 -22.88 13.61 8.93
N ALA A 196 -22.99 12.53 8.15
CA ALA A 196 -24.18 11.70 8.07
C ALA A 196 -24.00 10.28 8.64
N ASN A 197 -22.82 9.66 8.48
CA ASN A 197 -22.59 8.28 8.92
C ASN A 197 -21.10 7.94 9.11
N LYS A 198 -20.70 7.67 10.36
CA LYS A 198 -19.30 7.33 10.74
C LYS A 198 -18.79 6.03 10.13
N ALA A 199 -19.62 4.99 10.01
CA ALA A 199 -19.21 3.73 9.40
C ALA A 199 -18.91 3.93 7.91
N TRP A 200 -19.69 4.79 7.25
CA TRP A 200 -19.48 5.18 5.86
C TRP A 200 -18.18 5.95 5.63
N THR A 201 -17.87 6.90 6.50
CA THR A 201 -16.59 7.61 6.47
C THR A 201 -15.43 6.65 6.51
N LYS A 202 -15.44 5.70 7.46
CA LYS A 202 -14.38 4.71 7.60
C LYS A 202 -14.24 3.81 6.37
N PHE A 203 -15.34 3.40 5.74
CA PHE A 203 -15.28 2.65 4.50
C PHE A 203 -14.68 3.47 3.35
N LEU A 204 -15.11 4.72 3.18
CA LEU A 204 -14.62 5.58 2.11
C LEU A 204 -13.15 5.97 2.30
N GLU A 205 -12.70 6.17 3.53
CA GLU A 205 -11.29 6.37 3.87
C GLU A 205 -10.45 5.15 3.49
N LYS A 206 -10.88 3.94 3.87
CA LYS A 206 -10.22 2.69 3.45
C LYS A 206 -10.22 2.54 1.93
N ASN A 207 -11.33 2.85 1.27
CA ASN A 207 -11.43 2.80 -0.18
C ASN A 207 -10.46 3.77 -0.85
N MET A 208 -10.39 5.02 -0.36
CA MET A 208 -9.46 6.03 -0.84
C MET A 208 -8.01 5.56 -0.62
N SER A 209 -7.72 4.95 0.54
CA SER A 209 -6.42 4.34 0.86
C SER A 209 -5.98 3.29 -0.15
N ALA A 210 -6.88 2.34 -0.47
CA ALA A 210 -6.60 1.28 -1.43
C ALA A 210 -6.50 1.83 -2.86
N SER A 211 -7.47 2.67 -3.24
CA SER A 211 -7.58 3.32 -4.55
C SER A 211 -6.30 4.07 -4.88
N LEU A 212 -5.80 4.90 -3.99
CA LEU A 212 -4.67 5.79 -4.28
C LEU A 212 -3.34 5.24 -3.73
N SER A 213 -3.30 3.93 -3.46
CA SER A 213 -2.13 3.28 -2.88
C SER A 213 -0.86 3.43 -3.73
N LEU A 214 -0.98 3.49 -5.07
CA LEU A 214 0.13 3.75 -5.99
C LEU A 214 0.73 5.15 -5.84
N LEU A 215 -0.06 6.15 -5.44
CA LEU A 215 0.46 7.49 -5.15
C LEU A 215 1.42 7.45 -3.96
N ARG A 216 1.10 6.66 -2.94
CA ARG A 216 2.03 6.40 -1.84
C ARG A 216 3.24 5.59 -2.28
N VAL A 217 3.12 4.75 -3.30
CA VAL A 217 4.29 4.08 -3.88
C VAL A 217 5.22 5.10 -4.51
N TYR A 218 4.69 6.00 -5.34
CA TYR A 218 5.43 7.08 -5.99
C TYR A 218 6.30 7.84 -4.98
N TYR A 219 5.69 8.40 -3.94
CA TYR A 219 6.40 9.20 -2.93
C TYR A 219 7.44 8.43 -2.11
N MET A 220 7.47 7.10 -2.15
CA MET A 220 8.44 6.27 -1.42
C MET A 220 9.51 5.65 -2.33
N ARG A 221 9.54 6.01 -3.61
CA ARG A 221 10.58 5.57 -4.55
C ARG A 221 11.92 6.25 -4.24
N GLU A 222 13.00 5.55 -4.57
CA GLU A 222 14.38 5.97 -4.26
C GLU A 222 14.72 7.32 -4.86
N GLU A 223 14.22 7.56 -6.05
CA GLU A 223 14.37 8.79 -6.81
C GLU A 223 13.83 10.02 -6.04
N LEU A 224 12.89 9.83 -5.10
CA LEU A 224 12.30 10.91 -4.32
C LEU A 224 12.81 10.95 -2.87
N VAL A 225 12.95 9.80 -2.20
CA VAL A 225 13.34 9.77 -0.77
C VAL A 225 14.84 9.56 -0.55
N GLY A 226 15.58 9.19 -1.59
CA GLY A 226 17.01 8.89 -1.53
C GLY A 226 17.32 7.47 -1.05
N LYS A 227 18.49 6.98 -1.46
CA LYS A 227 19.00 5.64 -1.13
C LYS A 227 19.15 5.42 0.38
N ASN A 228 19.78 6.36 1.09
CA ASN A 228 20.05 6.21 2.53
C ASN A 228 18.77 6.12 3.37
N THR A 229 17.75 6.93 3.06
CA THR A 229 16.43 6.83 3.70
C THR A 229 15.79 5.47 3.48
N ARG A 230 15.91 4.90 2.28
CA ARG A 230 15.38 3.56 1.99
C ARG A 230 16.15 2.47 2.69
N SER A 231 17.47 2.57 2.77
CA SER A 231 18.30 1.64 3.52
C SER A 231 17.93 1.67 5.01
N ALA A 232 17.70 2.85 5.59
CA ALA A 232 17.18 3.00 6.96
C ALA A 232 15.79 2.36 7.13
N ILE A 233 14.85 2.59 6.21
CA ILE A 233 13.52 1.97 6.23
C ILE A 233 13.62 0.44 6.18
N MET A 234 14.45 -0.10 5.29
CA MET A 234 14.64 -1.55 5.15
C MET A 234 15.25 -2.15 6.42
N PHE A 235 16.26 -1.50 6.99
CA PHE A 235 16.85 -1.89 8.27
C PHE A 235 15.79 -1.94 9.38
N LEU A 236 15.03 -0.86 9.56
CA LEU A 236 14.04 -0.75 10.62
C LEU A 236 12.87 -1.72 10.43
N LYS A 237 12.47 -2.03 9.20
CA LYS A 237 11.49 -3.09 8.92
C LYS A 237 12.00 -4.47 9.31
N MET A 238 13.27 -4.79 9.01
CA MET A 238 13.89 -6.04 9.45
C MET A 238 14.00 -6.09 10.97
N TRP A 239 14.50 -5.02 11.60
CA TRP A 239 14.58 -4.90 13.05
C TRP A 239 13.21 -5.12 13.71
N GLN A 240 12.17 -4.44 13.23
CA GLN A 240 10.81 -4.58 13.75
C GLN A 240 10.30 -6.02 13.62
N HIS A 241 10.57 -6.67 12.49
CA HIS A 241 10.14 -8.05 12.26
C HIS A 241 10.85 -9.06 13.17
N TYR A 242 12.17 -8.92 13.38
CA TYR A 242 12.95 -9.91 14.13
C TYR A 242 13.00 -9.64 15.64
N GLN A 243 12.97 -8.36 16.05
CA GLN A 243 13.17 -7.96 17.45
C GLN A 243 11.87 -7.59 18.16
N VAL A 244 10.81 -7.30 17.41
CA VAL A 244 9.55 -6.73 17.95
C VAL A 244 8.33 -7.57 17.52
N LYS A 245 8.54 -8.78 16.97
CA LYS A 245 7.51 -9.63 16.38
C LYS A 245 6.27 -9.86 17.26
N ASP A 246 6.50 -10.05 18.55
CA ASP A 246 5.45 -10.38 19.54
C ASP A 246 5.07 -9.17 20.41
N LYS A 247 5.52 -7.97 20.03
CA LYS A 247 5.26 -6.71 20.73
C LYS A 247 4.46 -5.78 19.82
N LYS A 248 3.81 -4.78 20.43
CA LYS A 248 3.17 -3.71 19.66
C LYS A 248 4.25 -2.93 18.92
N HIS A 249 4.02 -2.71 17.63
CA HIS A 249 4.98 -2.09 16.73
C HIS A 249 4.29 -1.14 15.76
N LEU A 250 5.07 -0.34 15.02
CA LEU A 250 4.53 0.59 14.06
C LEU A 250 4.01 -0.12 12.81
N SER A 251 3.03 0.48 12.14
CA SER A 251 2.72 0.06 10.77
C SER A 251 3.92 0.35 9.85
N ASN A 252 4.07 -0.42 8.78
CA ASN A 252 5.08 -0.13 7.75
C ASN A 252 4.94 1.30 7.20
N ASN A 253 3.71 1.83 7.19
CA ASN A 253 3.41 3.18 6.72
C ASN A 253 3.98 4.23 7.65
N SER A 254 3.69 4.12 8.94
CA SER A 254 4.16 5.03 9.96
C SER A 254 5.69 5.03 9.98
N LEU A 255 6.32 3.85 9.93
CA LEU A 255 7.77 3.71 9.91
C LEU A 255 8.39 4.44 8.69
N GLU A 256 7.85 4.22 7.49
CA GLU A 256 8.30 4.89 6.26
C GLU A 256 8.22 6.42 6.38
N ILE A 257 7.08 6.94 6.85
CA ILE A 257 6.84 8.39 6.99
C ILE A 257 7.79 9.01 8.01
N ILE A 258 7.96 8.35 9.17
CA ILE A 258 8.86 8.84 10.22
C ILE A 258 10.30 8.91 9.68
N CYS A 259 10.76 7.90 8.94
CA CYS A 259 12.12 7.93 8.37
C CYS A 259 12.33 9.11 7.42
N VAL A 260 11.37 9.36 6.52
CA VAL A 260 11.43 10.53 5.60
C VAL A 260 11.43 11.83 6.39
N HIS A 261 10.59 11.94 7.41
CA HIS A 261 10.52 13.12 8.26
C HIS A 261 11.84 13.39 9.00
N LEU A 262 12.45 12.35 9.58
CA LEU A 262 13.71 12.46 10.31
C LEU A 262 14.88 12.81 9.39
N PHE A 263 14.92 12.24 8.18
CA PHE A 263 15.89 12.65 7.16
C PHE A 263 15.77 14.15 6.86
N ASP A 264 14.56 14.66 6.65
CA ASP A 264 14.36 16.09 6.40
C ASP A 264 14.73 16.94 7.62
N GLN A 265 14.45 16.49 8.85
CA GLN A 265 14.90 17.19 10.04
C GLN A 265 16.43 17.28 10.12
N LEU A 266 17.14 16.17 9.89
CA LEU A 266 18.59 16.11 9.85
C LEU A 266 19.13 17.07 8.79
N LYS A 267 18.57 17.05 7.58
CA LYS A 267 18.97 17.94 6.47
C LYS A 267 18.85 19.42 6.81
N ASN A 268 17.86 19.80 7.62
CA ASN A 268 17.68 21.19 8.05
C ASN A 268 18.58 21.60 9.22
N LYS A 269 19.12 20.64 9.99
CA LYS A 269 20.04 20.90 11.11
C LYS A 269 21.50 20.85 10.69
N SER A 270 21.82 20.08 9.66
CA SER A 270 23.18 19.89 9.16
C SER A 270 23.68 21.09 8.36
N GLN A 271 25.01 21.27 8.33
CA GLN A 271 25.64 22.22 7.42
C GLN A 271 25.29 21.90 5.96
N PRO A 272 25.20 22.91 5.08
CA PRO A 272 25.07 22.68 3.65
C PRO A 272 26.20 21.73 3.21
N ASN A 273 25.83 20.63 2.54
CA ASN A 273 26.72 19.58 2.01
C ASN A 273 27.10 18.41 2.93
N LEU A 274 26.59 18.33 4.17
CA LEU A 274 26.78 17.11 4.95
C LEU A 274 25.93 15.96 4.35
N THR A 275 26.59 14.83 4.06
CA THR A 275 25.89 13.61 3.64
C THR A 275 25.24 12.96 4.86
N ILE A 276 23.92 12.77 4.80
CA ILE A 276 23.17 12.03 5.82
C ILE A 276 23.13 10.57 5.42
N PHE A 277 23.72 9.71 6.24
CA PHE A 277 23.76 8.27 6.07
C PHE A 277 22.54 7.59 6.69
N SER A 278 22.37 6.30 6.39
CA SER A 278 21.22 5.54 6.88
C SER A 278 21.24 5.44 8.41
N PHE A 279 22.42 5.32 9.01
CA PHE A 279 22.59 5.20 10.45
C PHE A 279 22.20 6.47 11.21
N ASP A 280 22.39 7.66 10.63
CA ASP A 280 21.93 8.92 11.23
C ASP A 280 20.40 8.91 11.41
N ILE A 281 19.69 8.44 10.38
CA ILE A 281 18.22 8.33 10.39
C ILE A 281 17.77 7.27 11.40
N ILE A 282 18.45 6.13 11.45
CA ILE A 282 18.16 5.03 12.38
C ILE A 282 18.35 5.49 13.84
N GLU A 283 19.44 6.22 14.12
CA GLU A 283 19.72 6.75 15.46
C GLU A 283 18.62 7.73 15.89
N GLU A 284 18.29 8.70 15.04
CA GLU A 284 17.21 9.65 15.31
C GLU A 284 15.85 8.96 15.45
N PHE A 285 15.61 7.87 14.71
CA PHE A 285 14.40 7.08 14.85
C PHE A 285 14.27 6.47 16.24
N PHE A 286 15.35 5.87 16.76
CA PHE A 286 15.32 5.31 18.11
C PHE A 286 15.19 6.39 19.19
N LYS A 287 15.84 7.55 19.02
CA LYS A 287 15.63 8.71 19.90
C LYS A 287 14.18 9.17 19.88
N PHE A 288 13.57 9.29 18.69
CA PHE A 288 12.18 9.66 18.52
C PHE A 288 11.24 8.68 19.22
N VAL A 289 11.41 7.37 19.01
CA VAL A 289 10.57 6.34 19.64
C VAL A 289 10.76 6.32 21.17
N ALA A 290 11.99 6.53 21.68
CA ALA A 290 12.28 6.53 23.11
C ALA A 290 11.57 7.68 23.87
N GLN A 291 11.20 8.77 23.19
CA GLN A 291 10.43 9.87 23.79
C GLN A 291 9.00 9.45 24.16
N PHE A 292 8.46 8.40 23.53
CA PHE A 292 7.15 7.84 23.87
C PHE A 292 7.27 6.91 25.09
N LYS A 293 7.33 7.48 26.30
CA LYS A 293 7.49 6.77 27.59
C LYS A 293 6.33 5.81 27.95
N LYS A 294 5.16 5.90 27.31
CA LYS A 294 4.03 5.01 27.59
C LYS A 294 3.96 3.90 26.53
N PRO A 295 3.73 2.63 26.93
CA PRO A 295 3.46 1.57 25.98
C PRO A 295 2.27 2.00 25.12
N ILE A 296 2.52 2.12 23.82
CA ILE A 296 1.51 2.50 22.86
C ILE A 296 0.37 1.48 22.97
N SER A 297 -0.83 1.92 23.33
CA SER A 297 -1.96 1.01 23.59
C SER A 297 -2.49 0.35 22.30
N GLU A 298 -2.19 0.90 21.13
CA GLU A 298 -2.62 0.41 19.81
C GLU A 298 -1.49 0.53 18.79
N VAL A 299 -1.60 -0.11 17.62
CA VAL A 299 -0.66 0.16 16.51
C VAL A 299 -0.83 1.62 16.07
N LEU A 300 0.21 2.46 16.20
CA LEU A 300 0.17 3.82 15.63
C LEU A 300 0.12 3.70 14.10
N SER A 301 -1.07 3.86 13.55
CA SER A 301 -1.34 3.85 12.11
C SER A 301 -1.45 5.29 11.62
N VAL A 302 -0.47 5.74 10.84
CA VAL A 302 -0.64 6.93 10.01
C VAL A 302 -1.19 6.45 8.66
N GLU A 303 -2.48 6.70 8.43
CA GLU A 303 -3.20 6.23 7.24
C GLU A 303 -3.29 7.30 6.16
N TRP A 304 -3.13 6.85 4.93
CA TRP A 304 -3.36 7.59 3.69
C TRP A 304 -4.83 7.33 3.28
N PRO A 305 -5.63 8.26 2.72
CA PRO A 305 -5.33 9.64 2.33
C PRO A 305 -5.04 10.50 3.52
N TYR A 306 -4.06 11.34 3.35
CA TYR A 306 -3.96 12.43 4.25
C TYR A 306 -5.01 13.49 3.84
N GLN A 307 -5.72 14.07 4.81
CA GLN A 307 -6.75 15.10 4.59
C GLN A 307 -6.19 16.27 3.73
N ASP A 308 -7.03 17.13 3.13
CA ASP A 308 -6.67 18.22 2.18
C ASP A 308 -5.43 19.10 2.53
N LYS A 309 -4.88 18.99 3.75
CA LYS A 309 -3.60 19.55 4.24
C LYS A 309 -2.34 18.71 3.97
N TYR A 310 -2.43 17.60 3.25
CA TYR A 310 -1.39 16.56 3.38
C TYR A 310 -1.17 15.66 2.14
N LEU A 311 -1.60 16.06 0.94
CA LEU A 311 -0.97 15.50 -0.28
C LEU A 311 0.49 15.92 -0.23
N LEU A 312 1.41 15.04 0.20
CA LEU A 312 2.81 15.40 0.48
C LEU A 312 3.49 16.03 -0.75
N HIS A 313 3.44 17.35 -0.87
CA HIS A 313 4.39 18.15 -1.61
C HIS A 313 5.67 18.27 -0.77
N SER A 314 6.81 18.59 -1.38
CA SER A 314 8.06 18.85 -0.65
C SER A 314 7.89 19.99 0.38
N GLU A 315 6.95 20.92 0.17
CA GLU A 315 6.52 21.91 1.15
C GLU A 315 5.76 21.34 2.37
N ASP A 316 5.05 20.22 2.25
CA ASP A 316 4.22 19.69 3.34
C ASP A 316 5.01 19.03 4.46
N VAL A 317 6.21 18.51 4.15
CA VAL A 317 7.16 18.07 5.18
C VAL A 317 7.66 19.25 6.02
N LYS A 318 7.70 20.46 5.45
CA LYS A 318 8.01 21.69 6.20
C LYS A 318 6.83 22.15 7.06
N ASN A 319 5.58 21.93 6.65
CA ASN A 319 4.38 22.33 7.40
C ASN A 319 4.01 21.38 8.56
N PHE A 320 4.31 20.08 8.46
CA PHE A 320 4.11 19.13 9.57
C PHE A 320 4.95 19.47 10.82
N LYS A 321 6.05 20.22 10.64
CA LYS A 321 6.88 20.76 11.74
C LYS A 321 6.11 21.65 12.73
N ARG A 322 4.95 22.20 12.34
CA ARG A 322 4.17 23.12 13.19
C ARG A 322 3.17 22.42 14.11
N THR A 323 2.80 21.17 13.88
CA THR A 323 1.72 20.48 14.63
C THR A 323 2.20 19.58 15.77
N LEU A 324 3.52 19.55 16.04
CA LEU A 324 4.12 18.76 17.12
C LEU A 324 4.95 19.58 18.12
N ASN A 325 4.81 20.91 18.13
CA ASN A 325 5.36 21.72 19.21
C ASN A 325 4.53 21.50 20.49
N PRO A 326 5.09 20.98 21.60
CA PRO A 326 4.41 20.89 22.88
C PRO A 326 4.35 22.24 23.63
N GLY A 327 4.38 23.36 22.92
CA GLY A 327 4.56 24.69 23.49
C GLY A 327 3.85 25.75 22.65
N SER A 328 2.52 25.73 22.67
CA SER A 328 1.69 26.88 22.36
C SER A 328 0.28 26.65 22.93
N ILE A 329 0.17 26.86 24.24
CA ILE A 329 -0.91 27.67 24.80
C ILE A 329 -0.27 29.02 25.10
#